data_AF-A0A3D2FR99-F1
#
_entry.id   AF-A0A3D2FR99-F1
#
_cell.length_a   1.000
_cell.length_b   1.000
_cell.length_c   1.000
_cell.angle_alpha   90.00
_cell.angle_beta   90.00
_cell.angle_gamma   90.00
#
_symmetry.space_group_name_H-M   'P 1'
#
loop_
_entity.id
_entity.type
_entity.pdbx_description
1 polymer ?
#
loop_
_entity_poly.entity_id
_entity_poly.type
_entity_poly.pdbx_seq_one_letter_code
_entity_poly.pdbx_strand_id
1 'polypeptide(L)' 'MHGVLAYRFFQVQIVYFDLYSQRAESNRIRATSIPAPRGLIVDRNGEIIVGNYPTYILYGIGSEITNM' A
#
# COMPACT_ATOMS: atom_id res chain seq x y z
N MET A 1 19.35 32.67 11.51
CA MET A 1 18.97 31.81 10.35
C MET A 1 18.16 30.56 10.75
N HIS A 2 17.57 30.47 11.95
CA HIS A 2 16.75 29.32 12.37
C HIS A 2 15.29 29.67 12.65
N GLY A 3 14.95 30.96 12.73
CA GLY A 3 13.58 31.42 13.01
C GLY A 3 12.57 31.01 11.95
N VAL A 4 12.98 30.92 10.67
CA VAL A 4 12.09 30.48 9.59
C VAL A 4 11.69 29.01 9.73
N LEU A 5 12.62 28.16 10.20
CA LEU A 5 12.36 26.75 10.45
C LEU A 5 11.46 26.58 11.69
N ALA A 6 11.74 27.32 12.76
CA ALA A 6 10.91 27.31 13.96
C ALA A 6 9.47 27.79 13.67
N TYR A 7 9.31 28.83 12.85
CA TYR A 7 8.00 29.32 12.42
C TYR A 7 7.24 28.30 11.57
N ARG A 8 7.91 27.67 10.58
CA ARG A 8 7.29 26.63 9.77
C ARG A 8 6.92 25.39 10.59
N PHE A 9 7.76 25.01 11.55
CA PHE A 9 7.47 23.93 12.47
C PHE A 9 6.21 24.24 13.29
N PHE A 10 6.15 25.43 13.91
CA PHE A 10 4.98 25.87 14.66
C PHE A 10 3.71 25.89 13.79
N GLN A 11 3.81 26.39 12.55
CA GLN A 11 2.69 26.42 11.61
C GLN A 11 2.14 25.02 11.34
N VAL A 12 2.98 24.05 11.03
CA VAL A 12 2.53 22.68 10.72
C VAL A 12 2.02 21.97 11.98
N GLN A 13 2.71 22.12 13.11
CA GLN A 13 2.42 21.39 14.34
C GLN A 13 1.20 21.91 15.08
N ILE A 14 0.86 23.20 14.97
CA ILE A 14 -0.21 23.81 15.78
C ILE A 14 -1.36 24.29 14.90
N VAL A 15 -1.08 25.03 13.83
CA VAL A 15 -2.14 25.57 12.95
C VAL A 15 -2.78 24.46 12.12
N TYR A 16 -1.99 23.47 11.67
CA TYR A 16 -2.48 22.37 10.83
C TYR A 16 -2.54 21.02 11.54
N PHE A 17 -2.42 21.01 12.88
CA PHE A 17 -2.43 19.78 13.68
C PHE A 17 -3.63 18.88 13.34
N ASP A 18 -4.85 19.42 13.47
CA ASP A 18 -6.08 18.64 13.30
C ASP A 18 -6.19 18.08 11.88
N LEU A 19 -5.83 18.88 10.88
CA LEU A 19 -5.87 18.48 9.48
C LEU A 19 -4.92 17.31 9.17
N TYR A 20 -3.69 17.38 9.66
CA TYR A 20 -2.71 16.33 9.43
C TYR A 20 -2.94 15.10 10.32
N SER A 21 -3.45 15.29 11.54
CA SER A 21 -3.84 14.21 12.44
C SER A 21 -4.98 13.37 11.85
N GLN A 22 -6.03 14.01 11.33
CA GLN A 22 -7.14 13.32 10.65
C GLN A 22 -6.70 12.59 9.38
N ARG A 23 -5.79 13.18 8.59
CA ARG A 23 -5.24 12.51 7.40
C ARG A 23 -4.36 11.32 7.77
N ALA A 24 -3.55 11.43 8.81
CA ALA A 24 -2.74 10.33 9.31
C ALA A 24 -3.63 9.17 9.80
N GLU A 25 -4.70 9.51 10.52
CA GLU A 25 -5.70 8.54 10.99
C GLU A 25 -6.39 7.82 9.83
N SER A 26 -6.85 8.58 8.83
CA SER A 26 -7.46 7.99 7.63
C SER A 26 -6.49 7.13 6.83
N ASN A 27 -5.20 7.48 6.80
CA ASN A 27 -4.18 6.69 6.13
C ASN A 27 -3.73 5.47 6.95
N ARG A 28 -4.06 5.40 8.25
CA ARG A 28 -3.73 4.26 9.13
C ARG A 28 -4.47 3.00 8.72
N ILE A 29 -5.70 3.14 8.25
CA ILE A 29 -6.55 2.01 7.85
C ILE A 29 -6.65 1.99 6.33
N ARG A 30 -5.73 1.26 5.70
CA ARG A 30 -5.89 0.87 4.29
C ARG A 30 -6.70 -0.42 4.22
N ALA A 31 -7.94 -0.32 3.77
CA ALA A 31 -8.71 -1.49 3.40
C ALA A 31 -8.05 -2.15 2.17
N THR A 32 -7.32 -3.24 2.40
CA THR A 32 -6.90 -4.11 1.29
C THR A 32 -8.03 -5.09 1.01
N SER A 33 -8.57 -5.06 -0.20
CA SER A 33 -9.52 -6.10 -0.62
C SER A 33 -8.74 -7.36 -0.96
N ILE A 34 -9.11 -8.48 -0.36
CA ILE A 34 -8.61 -9.79 -0.76
C ILE A 34 -9.58 -10.29 -1.82
N PRO A 35 -9.17 -10.43 -3.09
CA PRO A 35 -10.06 -10.96 -4.11
C PRO A 35 -10.45 -12.39 -3.75
N ALA A 36 -11.75 -12.72 -3.90
CA ALA A 36 -12.20 -14.10 -3.72
C ALA A 36 -11.53 -14.99 -4.77
N PRO A 37 -11.01 -16.17 -4.38
CA PRO A 37 -10.46 -17.11 -5.36
C PRO A 37 -11.55 -17.52 -6.34
N ARG A 38 -11.23 -17.53 -7.65
CA ARG A 38 -12.16 -18.03 -8.66
C ARG A 38 -12.37 -19.54 -8.46
N GLY A 39 -13.61 -19.99 -8.64
CA GLY A 39 -13.91 -21.42 -8.64
C GLY A 39 -13.17 -22.17 -9.74
N LEU A 40 -12.93 -23.46 -9.51
CA LEU A 40 -12.36 -24.37 -10.50
C LEU A 40 -13.40 -24.61 -11.60
N ILE A 41 -13.00 -24.47 -12.87
CA ILE A 41 -13.83 -24.89 -14.01
C ILE A 41 -13.40 -26.30 -14.38
N VAL A 42 -14.34 -27.23 -14.32
CA VAL A 42 -14.13 -28.64 -14.64
C VAL A 42 -14.89 -29.02 -15.91
N ASP A 43 -14.32 -29.92 -16.71
CA ASP A 43 -15.02 -30.59 -17.81
C ASP A 43 -16.10 -31.55 -17.26
N ARG A 44 -16.99 -32.03 -18.14
CA ARG A 44 -17.97 -33.09 -17.86
C ARG A 44 -17.35 -34.37 -17.31
N ASN A 45 -16.07 -34.61 -17.59
CA ASN A 45 -15.31 -35.76 -17.12
C ASN A 45 -14.58 -35.50 -15.78
N GLY A 46 -14.76 -34.32 -15.17
CA GLY A 46 -14.13 -33.95 -13.89
C GLY A 46 -12.70 -33.42 -13.99
N GLU A 47 -12.17 -33.23 -15.21
CA GLU A 47 -10.83 -32.69 -15.44
C GLU A 47 -10.82 -31.16 -15.30
N ILE A 48 -9.82 -30.60 -14.60
CA ILE A 48 -9.70 -29.16 -14.34
C ILE A 48 -9.19 -28.46 -15.60
N ILE A 49 -10.01 -27.59 -16.21
CA ILE A 49 -9.63 -26.79 -17.38
C ILE A 49 -9.05 -25.43 -16.96
N VAL A 50 -9.62 -24.81 -15.91
CA VAL A 50 -9.15 -23.52 -15.37
C VAL A 50 -9.12 -23.58 -13.85
N GLY A 51 -7.93 -23.35 -13.28
CA GLY A 51 -7.71 -23.28 -11.83
C GLY A 51 -6.85 -22.09 -11.45
N ASN A 52 -6.89 -21.74 -10.16
CA ASN A 52 -6.02 -20.73 -9.57
C ASN A 52 -4.77 -21.42 -9.00
N TYR A 53 -3.59 -21.11 -9.51
CA TYR A 53 -2.31 -21.59 -8.97
C TYR A 53 -1.49 -20.42 -8.44
N PRO A 54 -0.79 -20.58 -7.30
CA PRO A 54 0.03 -19.51 -6.74
C PRO A 54 1.17 -19.17 -7.73
N THR A 55 1.27 -17.90 -8.10
CA THR A 55 2.36 -17.36 -8.93
C THR A 55 3.25 -16.47 -8.07
N TYR A 56 4.56 -16.69 -8.12
CA TYR A 56 5.55 -15.88 -7.42
C TYR A 56 6.12 -14.83 -8.37
N ILE A 57 5.99 -13.55 -8.01
CA ILE A 57 6.54 -12.42 -8.77
C ILE A 57 7.63 -11.78 -7.90
N LEU A 58 8.85 -11.71 -8.43
CA LEU A 58 9.96 -10.98 -7.82
C LEU A 58 9.97 -9.56 -8.39
N TYR A 59 9.92 -8.54 -7.52
CA TYR A 59 10.06 -7.14 -7.91
C TYR A 59 11.30 -6.54 -7.22
N GLY A 60 11.99 -5.63 -7.92
CA GLY A 60 13.16 -4.92 -7.40
C GLY A 60 13.00 -3.42 -7.59
N ILE A 61 13.45 -2.63 -6.62
CA ILE A 61 13.37 -1.16 -6.65
C ILE A 61 14.77 -0.64 -6.99
N GLY A 62 14.92 0.03 -8.14
CA GLY A 62 16.22 0.47 -8.68
C GLY A 62 17.06 1.36 -7.74
N SER A 63 16.43 2.06 -6.80
CA SER A 63 17.10 2.91 -5.81
C SER A 63 17.91 2.13 -4.76
N GLU A 64 17.56 0.87 -4.48
CA GLU A 64 18.35 0.01 -3.57
C GLU A 64 19.51 -0.70 -4.30
N ILE A 65 19.37 -0.93 -5.61
CA ILE A 65 20.34 -1.71 -6.41
C ILE A 65 21.55 -0.86 -6.81
N THR A 66 21.40 0.46 -6.91
CA THR A 66 22.49 1.37 -7.32
C THR A 66 23.48 1.66 -6.18
N ASN A 67 23.13 1.30 -4.94
CA ASN A 67 23.96 1.52 -3.74
C ASN A 67 24.69 0.25 -3.27
N MET A 68 24.76 -0.78 -4.13
CA MET A 68 25.49 -2.03 -3.92
C MET A 68 26.74 -2.10 -4.79
#